data_AF-A0A803LL04-F1
#
_entry.id   AF-A0A803LL04-F1
#
_cell.length_a   1.000
_cell.length_b   1.000
_cell.length_c   1.000
_cell.angle_alpha   90.00
_cell.angle_beta   90.00
_cell.angle_gamma   90.00
#
_symmetry.space_group_name_H-M   'P 1'
#
loop_
_entity.id
_entity.type
_entity.pdbx_description
1 polymer ?
#
loop_
_entity_poly.entity_id
_entity_poly.type
_entity_poly.pdbx_seq_one_letter_code
_entity_poly.pdbx_strand_id
1 'polypeptide(L)'
;MSRAGIVYSALNNQGKEQHWFMGFFNSDSGPTNQVYTEIREAGHYEQVESVGIWQALGDKLSNGKLVNQANEEGGYLSGSIGNTSKPIFEAIMTLPEAK
;
A
#
# COMPACT_ATOMS: atom_id res chain seq x y z
N MET A 1 -16.18 -11.00 0.55
CA MET A 1 -15.28 -9.85 0.29
C MET A 1 -14.42 -9.61 1.51
N SER A 2 -13.13 -9.39 1.32
CA SER A 2 -12.22 -9.03 2.40
C SER A 2 -11.34 -7.86 1.97
N ARG A 3 -11.01 -7.02 2.93
CA ARG A 3 -10.13 -5.87 2.74
C ARG A 3 -9.21 -5.74 3.94
N ALA A 4 -7.96 -5.42 3.68
CA ALA A 4 -7.01 -5.08 4.73
C ALA A 4 -6.00 -4.06 4.21
N GLY A 5 -5.50 -3.23 5.12
CA GLY A 5 -4.42 -2.30 4.87
C GLY A 5 -3.47 -2.33 6.06
N ILE A 6 -2.19 -2.30 5.77
CA ILE A 6 -1.12 -2.25 6.75
C ILE A 6 -0.26 -1.04 6.41
N VAL A 7 0.07 -0.26 7.43
CA VAL A 7 1.12 0.76 7.35
C VAL A 7 2.32 0.20 8.10
N TYR A 8 3.44 0.09 7.41
CA TYR A 8 4.73 -0.21 8.00
C TYR A 8 5.52 1.09 8.14
N SER A 9 6.13 1.33 9.30
CA SER A 9 6.93 2.53 9.56
C SER A 9 8.37 2.13 9.89
N ALA A 10 9.33 2.78 9.22
CA ALA A 10 10.76 2.51 9.35
C ALA A 10 11.59 3.65 8.74
N LEU A 11 12.90 3.61 8.95
CA LEU A 11 13.86 4.51 8.30
C LEU A 11 14.21 3.98 6.90
N ASN A 12 14.29 4.87 5.93
CA ASN A 12 14.92 4.57 4.63
C ASN A 12 16.46 4.57 4.75
N ASN A 13 17.16 4.28 3.66
CA ASN A 13 18.63 4.28 3.63
C ASN A 13 19.29 5.66 3.85
N GLN A 14 18.50 6.74 3.87
CA GLN A 14 18.96 8.10 4.16
C GLN A 14 18.73 8.47 5.63
N GLY A 15 18.22 7.56 6.45
CA GLY A 15 17.87 7.81 7.85
C GLY A 15 16.60 8.65 8.02
N LYS A 16 15.77 8.80 6.98
CA LYS A 16 14.48 9.50 7.03
C LYS A 16 13.39 8.49 7.35
N GLU A 17 12.53 8.80 8.32
CA GLU A 17 11.34 8.01 8.60
C GLU A 17 10.34 8.11 7.45
N GLN A 18 9.82 6.95 7.05
CA GLN A 18 8.87 6.77 5.96
C GLN A 18 7.81 5.76 6.39
N HIS A 19 6.62 5.92 5.83
CA HIS A 19 5.50 5.03 6.03
C HIS A 19 5.10 4.37 4.70
N TRP A 20 5.09 3.04 4.69
CA TRP A 20 4.73 2.20 3.55
C TRP A 20 3.34 1.61 3.76
N PHE A 21 2.34 2.15 3.05
CA PHE A 21 1.03 1.54 3.01
C PHE A 21 0.98 0.42 1.98
N MET A 22 0.47 -0.73 2.38
CA MET A 22 0.18 -1.85 1.53
C MET A 22 -1.18 -2.42 1.89
N GLY A 23 -2.07 -2.52 0.91
CA GLY A 23 -3.41 -3.03 1.13
C GLY A 23 -3.92 -3.84 -0.04
N PHE A 24 -4.91 -4.66 0.26
CA PHE A 24 -5.64 -5.43 -0.72
C PHE A 24 -7.14 -5.36 -0.49
N PHE A 25 -7.86 -5.63 -1.57
CA PHE A 25 -9.28 -5.89 -1.58
C PHE A 25 -9.56 -7.08 -2.49
N ASN A 26 -10.26 -8.09 -1.97
CA ASN A 26 -10.80 -9.18 -2.79
C ASN A 26 -12.32 -9.09 -2.83
N SER A 27 -12.84 -9.04 -4.06
CA SER A 27 -14.28 -9.05 -4.29
C SER A 27 -14.73 -10.43 -4.74
N ASP A 28 -15.85 -10.91 -4.19
CA ASP A 28 -16.49 -12.12 -4.69
C ASP A 28 -17.33 -11.85 -5.95
N SER A 29 -17.56 -10.57 -6.27
CA SER A 29 -18.45 -10.11 -7.36
C SER A 29 -17.80 -9.13 -8.33
N GLY A 30 -16.54 -8.75 -8.10
CA GLY A 30 -15.78 -7.84 -8.95
C GLY A 30 -14.99 -8.56 -10.03
N PRO A 31 -14.58 -7.89 -11.11
CA PRO A 31 -13.85 -8.52 -12.20
C PRO A 31 -12.44 -8.95 -11.78
N THR A 32 -11.82 -8.24 -10.83
CA THR A 32 -10.48 -8.54 -10.34
C THR A 32 -10.30 -8.22 -8.87
N ASN A 33 -9.41 -8.95 -8.20
CA ASN A 33 -8.83 -8.53 -6.94
C ASN A 33 -7.93 -7.30 -7.14
N GLN A 34 -7.74 -6.52 -6.07
CA GLN A 34 -7.14 -5.19 -6.15
C GLN A 34 -6.09 -5.02 -5.06
N VAL A 35 -5.01 -4.33 -5.42
CA VAL A 35 -3.93 -3.91 -4.54
C VAL A 35 -3.72 -2.42 -4.71
N TYR A 36 -3.37 -1.78 -3.60
CA TYR A 36 -2.88 -0.41 -3.57
C TYR A 36 -1.68 -0.32 -2.64
N THR A 37 -0.67 0.41 -3.09
CA THR A 37 0.56 0.68 -2.35
C THR A 37 0.89 2.16 -2.44
N GLU A 38 1.31 2.77 -1.33
CA GLU A 38 1.88 4.12 -1.37
C GLU A 38 2.96 4.30 -0.30
N ILE A 39 3.88 5.22 -0.58
CA ILE A 39 4.95 5.62 0.34
C ILE A 39 4.69 7.07 0.69
N ARG A 40 4.72 7.39 1.97
CA ARG A 40 4.43 8.72 2.50
C ARG A 40 5.40 9.06 3.63
N GLU A 41 5.53 10.35 3.88
CA GLU A 41 6.21 10.90 5.03
C GLU A 41 5.62 10.41 6.36
N ALA A 42 6.45 10.43 7.41
CA ALA A 42 6.02 10.13 8.77
C ALA A 42 4.83 11.02 9.20
N GLY A 43 3.92 10.45 9.97
CA GLY A 43 2.71 11.12 10.45
C GLY A 43 1.57 11.24 9.43
N HIS A 44 1.76 10.90 8.15
CA HIS A 44 0.71 11.00 7.12
C HIS A 44 -0.62 10.34 7.52
N TYR A 45 -0.55 9.19 8.19
CA TYR A 45 -1.72 8.40 8.62
C TYR A 45 -2.22 8.72 10.04
N GLU A 46 -1.53 9.60 10.77
CA GLU A 46 -1.75 9.91 12.19
C GLU A 46 -2.22 11.35 12.42
N GLN A 47 -2.07 12.21 11.41
CA GLN A 47 -2.46 13.62 11.51
C GLN A 47 -3.96 13.77 11.79
N VAL A 48 -4.31 14.76 12.61
CA VAL A 48 -5.71 15.12 12.91
C VAL A 48 -6.45 15.55 11.64
N GLU A 49 -5.74 16.06 10.64
CA GLU A 49 -6.28 16.38 9.31
C GLU A 49 -6.57 15.14 8.46
N SER A 50 -6.03 13.98 8.84
CA SER A 50 -6.25 12.68 8.19
C SER A 50 -7.60 12.05 8.56
N VAL A 51 -8.60 12.84 9.01
CA VAL A 51 -9.99 12.37 9.12
C VAL A 51 -10.42 11.84 7.76
N GLY A 52 -10.69 10.54 7.69
CA GLY A 52 -11.09 9.88 6.45
C GLY A 52 -9.93 9.34 5.60
N ILE A 53 -8.68 9.35 6.07
CA ILE A 53 -7.58 8.75 5.30
C ILE A 53 -7.79 7.26 5.04
N TRP A 54 -8.30 6.53 6.02
CA TRP A 54 -8.65 5.12 5.86
C TRP A 54 -9.82 4.91 4.88
N GLN A 55 -10.73 5.88 4.79
CA GLN A 55 -11.78 5.88 3.78
C GLN A 55 -11.21 6.14 2.39
N ALA A 56 -10.36 7.16 2.24
CA ALA A 56 -9.68 7.46 0.98
C ALA A 56 -8.81 6.29 0.50
N LEU A 57 -8.09 5.61 1.40
CA LEU A 57 -7.35 4.37 1.10
C LEU A 57 -8.29 3.24 0.66
N GLY A 58 -9.47 3.13 1.28
CA GLY A 58 -10.51 2.21 0.85
C GLY A 58 -11.00 2.48 -0.58
N ASP A 59 -11.18 3.76 -0.93
CA ASP A 59 -11.59 4.18 -2.28
C ASP A 59 -10.49 3.92 -3.31
N LYS A 60 -9.22 4.17 -2.94
CA LYS A 60 -8.07 3.85 -3.79
C LYS A 60 -7.91 2.34 -3.99
N LEU A 61 -8.11 1.54 -2.94
CA LEU A 61 -8.12 0.07 -3.05
C LEU A 61 -9.20 -0.41 -4.00
N SER A 62 -10.40 0.15 -3.91
CA SER A 62 -11.54 -0.20 -4.78
C SER A 62 -11.28 0.10 -6.27
N ASN A 63 -10.36 1.02 -6.55
CA ASN A 63 -9.88 1.38 -7.89
C ASN A 63 -8.48 0.81 -8.21
N GLY A 64 -8.00 -0.11 -7.38
CA GLY A 64 -6.69 -0.71 -7.50
C GLY A 64 -6.55 -1.65 -8.71
N LYS A 65 -5.37 -2.25 -8.82
CA LYS A 65 -5.02 -3.20 -9.89
C LYS A 65 -4.46 -4.48 -9.27
N LEU A 66 -4.31 -5.54 -10.06
CA LEU A 66 -3.67 -6.78 -9.61
C LEU A 66 -2.22 -6.59 -9.17
N VAL A 67 -1.56 -5.54 -9.68
CA VAL A 67 -0.21 -5.11 -9.31
C VAL A 67 -0.21 -3.60 -9.13
N ASN A 68 0.40 -3.10 -8.05
CA ASN A 68 0.59 -1.68 -7.80
C ASN A 68 1.99 -1.42 -7.26
N GLN A 69 2.56 -0.26 -7.59
CA GLN A 69 3.92 0.12 -7.23
C GLN A 69 3.96 1.55 -6.72
N ALA A 70 4.84 1.80 -5.76
CA ALA A 70 5.18 3.12 -5.27
C ALA A 70 6.71 3.26 -5.17
N ASN A 71 7.22 4.42 -5.61
CA ASN A 71 8.64 4.75 -5.58
C ASN A 71 8.77 6.22 -5.20
N GLU A 72 9.10 6.48 -3.94
CA GLU A 72 9.20 7.82 -3.38
C GLU A 72 10.35 7.85 -2.36
N GLU A 73 11.07 8.98 -2.31
CA GLU A 73 12.03 9.31 -1.25
C GLU A 73 13.01 8.19 -0.83
N GLY A 74 13.53 7.42 -1.81
CA GLY A 74 14.50 6.36 -1.53
C GLY A 74 13.88 5.07 -0.96
N GLY A 75 12.56 4.89 -1.08
CA GLY A 75 11.85 3.65 -0.83
C GLY A 75 11.22 3.11 -2.12
N TYR A 76 11.08 1.80 -2.21
CA TYR A 76 10.32 1.13 -3.27
C TYR A 76 9.39 0.08 -2.65
N LEU A 77 8.17 0.01 -3.19
CA LEU A 77 7.15 -0.94 -2.79
C LEU A 77 6.42 -1.44 -4.02
N SER A 78 6.28 -2.77 -4.14
CA SER A 78 5.48 -3.43 -5.17
C SER A 78 4.55 -4.43 -4.51
N GLY A 79 3.24 -4.24 -4.65
CA GLY A 79 2.22 -5.17 -4.20
C GLY A 79 1.60 -5.92 -5.36
N SER A 80 1.28 -7.20 -5.17
CA SER A 80 0.54 -8.02 -6.13
C SER A 80 -0.45 -8.94 -5.44
N ILE A 81 -1.53 -9.29 -6.13
CA ILE A 81 -2.55 -10.22 -5.64
C ILE A 81 -2.97 -11.20 -6.74
N GLY A 82 -3.10 -12.48 -6.39
CA GLY A 82 -3.68 -13.47 -7.30
C GLY A 82 -5.13 -13.15 -7.65
N ASN A 83 -5.57 -13.38 -8.89
CA ASN A 83 -6.95 -13.13 -9.30
C ASN A 83 -7.85 -14.38 -9.12
N THR A 84 -7.97 -14.87 -7.89
CA THR A 84 -8.79 -16.05 -7.53
C THR A 84 -9.63 -15.76 -6.30
N SER A 85 -10.55 -16.67 -5.95
CA SER A 85 -11.39 -16.55 -4.74
C SER A 85 -10.63 -16.76 -3.43
N LYS A 86 -9.44 -17.36 -3.47
CA LYS A 86 -8.52 -17.52 -2.33
C LYS A 86 -7.16 -16.95 -2.73
N PRO A 87 -7.06 -15.63 -2.86
CA PRO A 87 -5.88 -15.03 -3.43
C PRO A 87 -4.73 -15.03 -2.43
N ILE A 88 -3.50 -15.08 -2.97
CA ILE A 88 -2.29 -14.75 -2.23
C ILE A 88 -1.99 -13.28 -2.53
N PHE A 89 -1.76 -12.50 -1.48
CA PHE A 89 -1.28 -11.12 -1.54
C PHE A 89 0.19 -11.10 -1.12
N GLU A 90 1.03 -10.49 -1.95
CA GLU A 90 2.47 -10.34 -1.70
C GLU A 90 2.88 -8.88 -1.91
N ALA A 91 3.61 -8.32 -0.95
CA ALA A 91 4.21 -7.00 -1.06
C ALA A 91 5.72 -7.11 -0.87
N ILE A 92 6.47 -6.59 -1.82
CA ILE A 92 7.93 -6.55 -1.82
C ILE A 92 8.34 -5.10 -1.57
N MET A 93 9.09 -4.90 -0.49
CA MET A 93 9.66 -3.62 -0.12
C MET A 93 11.17 -3.67 -0.30
N THR A 94 11.74 -2.64 -0.91
CA THR A 94 13.19 -2.44 -0.95
C THR A 94 13.53 -1.00 -0.56
N LEU A 95 14.68 -0.84 0.07
CA LEU A 95 15.28 0.45 0.36
C LEU A 95 16.44 0.61 -0.61
N PRO A 96 16.27 1.23 -1.79
CA PRO A 96 17.38 1.51 -2.68
C PRO A 96 18.41 2.42 -1.98
N GLU A 97 19.71 2.14 -2.21
CA GLU A 97 20.78 3.01 -1.72
C GLU A 97 20.68 4.39 -2.37
N ALA A 98 21.10 5.43 -1.63
CA ALA A 98 21.32 6.73 -2.23
C ALA A 98 22.40 6.59 -3.32
N LYS A 99 22.11 7.07 -4.53
CA LYS A 99 23.13 7.18 -5.59
C LYS A 99 24.18 8.22 -5.22
#